data_AF-A0AAD7AWL4-F1
#
_entry.id   AF-A0AAD7AWL4-F1
#
_cell.length_a   1.000
_cell.length_b   1.000
_cell.length_c   1.000
_cell.angle_alpha   90.00
_cell.angle_beta   90.00
_cell.angle_gamma   90.00
#
_symmetry.space_group_name_H-M   'P 1'
#
loop_
_entity.id
_entity.type
_entity.pdbx_description
1 polymer ?
#
loop_
_entity_poly.entity_id
_entity_poly.type
_entity_poly.pdbx_seq_one_letter_code
_entity_poly.pdbx_strand_id
1 'polypeptide(L)'
;MTSSSTGVPLLPDGEKFDGTGYSGWKTKAFVLARARGLGGYIDGTIQKPLISIPAPGATAQTTALPPDPTSVYSLTPSLDEWIHRDAFAMALIVLNVKNPVGLGLKLDGSAFEAMASL
;
A
#
# COMPACT_ATOMS: atom_id res chain seq x y z
N MET A 1 -12.46 -23.27 -13.83
CA MET A 1 -11.58 -23.00 -12.68
C MET A 1 -11.19 -21.53 -12.72
N THR A 2 -11.88 -20.67 -11.97
CA THR A 2 -11.49 -19.25 -11.89
C THR A 2 -10.44 -19.14 -10.80
N SER A 3 -9.16 -19.10 -11.19
CA SER A 3 -8.11 -18.68 -10.27
C SER A 3 -8.39 -17.24 -9.91
N SER A 4 -9.06 -17.02 -8.77
CA SER A 4 -9.18 -15.72 -8.13
C SER A 4 -7.75 -15.30 -7.79
N SER A 5 -7.10 -14.53 -8.66
CA SER A 5 -5.78 -14.00 -8.34
C SER A 5 -5.96 -13.03 -7.19
N THR A 6 -5.70 -13.52 -5.97
CA THR A 6 -5.47 -12.75 -4.75
C THR A 6 -4.13 -12.00 -4.81
N GLY A 7 -3.59 -11.81 -6.02
CA GLY A 7 -2.32 -11.14 -6.28
C GLY A 7 -2.50 -9.64 -6.52
N VAL A 8 -1.36 -8.96 -6.54
CA VAL A 8 -1.25 -7.54 -6.89
C VAL A 8 -1.82 -7.34 -8.30
N PRO A 9 -2.75 -6.38 -8.51
CA PRO A 9 -3.30 -6.12 -9.83
C PRO A 9 -2.23 -5.56 -10.78
N LEU A 10 -2.14 -6.14 -11.98
CA LEU A 10 -1.18 -5.77 -13.01
C LEU A 10 -1.89 -5.23 -14.24
N LEU A 11 -1.34 -4.16 -14.78
CA LEU A 11 -1.67 -3.63 -16.09
C LEU A 11 -1.00 -4.48 -17.18
N PRO A 12 -1.60 -4.58 -18.37
CA PRO A 12 -0.94 -5.16 -19.54
C PRO A 12 0.41 -4.47 -19.78
N ASP A 13 1.39 -5.18 -20.33
CA ASP A 13 2.76 -4.65 -20.50
C ASP A 13 2.83 -3.35 -21.34
N GLY A 14 1.91 -3.20 -22.30
CA GLY A 14 1.77 -1.97 -23.10
C GLY A 14 1.24 -0.77 -22.32
N GLU A 15 0.63 -0.98 -21.15
CA GLU A 15 0.03 0.06 -20.31
C GLU A 15 0.85 0.37 -19.05
N LYS A 16 1.92 -0.41 -18.77
CA LYS A 16 2.85 -0.13 -17.68
C LYS A 16 3.59 1.18 -17.93
N PHE A 17 3.85 1.93 -16.86
CA PHE A 17 4.55 3.20 -16.96
C PHE A 17 5.97 3.02 -17.44
N ASP A 18 6.32 3.75 -18.48
CA ASP A 18 7.66 3.74 -19.09
C ASP A 18 8.37 5.09 -19.02
N GLY A 19 7.81 6.04 -18.26
CA GLY A 19 8.28 7.43 -18.18
C GLY A 19 7.43 8.39 -19.00
N THR A 20 6.52 7.90 -19.85
CA THR A 20 5.60 8.74 -20.64
C THR A 20 4.14 8.54 -20.21
N GLY A 21 3.30 9.58 -20.39
CA GLY A 21 1.87 9.47 -20.11
C GLY A 21 1.50 9.28 -18.63
N TYR A 22 2.28 9.86 -17.71
CA TYR A 22 2.14 9.70 -16.25
C TYR A 22 0.69 9.87 -15.75
N SER A 23 -0.04 10.89 -16.21
CA SER A 23 -1.42 11.14 -15.78
C SER A 23 -2.38 9.99 -16.13
N GLY A 24 -2.23 9.41 -17.32
CA GLY A 24 -3.05 8.28 -17.78
C GLY A 24 -2.74 7.02 -16.99
N TRP A 25 -1.46 6.70 -16.84
CA TRP A 25 -1.03 5.56 -16.02
C TRP A 25 -1.46 5.73 -14.55
N LYS A 26 -1.22 6.90 -13.94
CA LYS A 26 -1.57 7.21 -12.56
C LYS A 26 -3.06 6.99 -12.30
N THR A 27 -3.92 7.43 -13.22
CA THR A 27 -5.37 7.21 -13.11
C THR A 27 -5.70 5.72 -13.05
N LYS A 28 -5.10 4.91 -13.93
CA LYS A 28 -5.30 3.44 -13.94
C LYS A 28 -4.78 2.79 -12.66
N ALA A 29 -3.56 3.14 -12.24
CA ALA A 29 -2.95 2.62 -11.01
C ALA A 29 -3.82 2.94 -9.77
N PHE A 30 -4.33 4.16 -9.67
CA PHE A 30 -5.24 4.55 -8.58
C PHE A 30 -6.56 3.80 -8.58
N VAL A 31 -7.16 3.56 -9.76
CA VAL A 31 -8.39 2.78 -9.87
C VAL A 31 -8.15 1.33 -9.42
N LEU A 32 -7.04 0.72 -9.84
CA LEU A 32 -6.66 -0.63 -9.41
C LEU A 32 -6.41 -0.72 -7.90
N ALA A 33 -5.74 0.28 -7.32
CA ALA A 33 -5.48 0.33 -5.89
C ALA A 33 -6.78 0.48 -5.08
N ARG A 34 -7.69 1.36 -5.50
CA ARG A 34 -8.99 1.56 -4.86
C ARG A 34 -9.87 0.32 -4.92
N ALA A 35 -9.83 -0.42 -6.02
CA ALA A 35 -10.52 -1.71 -6.14
C ALA A 35 -10.04 -2.77 -5.13
N ARG A 36 -8.88 -2.55 -4.50
CA ARG A 36 -8.31 -3.40 -3.45
C ARG A 36 -8.28 -2.76 -2.06
N GLY A 37 -8.88 -1.58 -1.89
CA GLY A 37 -8.82 -0.83 -0.62
C GLY A 37 -7.46 -0.20 -0.32
N LEU A 38 -6.56 -0.15 -1.30
CA LEU A 38 -5.18 0.34 -1.13
C LEU A 38 -5.01 1.81 -1.48
N GLY A 39 -6.04 2.46 -2.04
CA GLY A 39 -5.96 3.85 -2.49
C GLY A 39 -5.44 4.80 -1.41
N GLY A 40 -5.86 4.58 -0.15
CA GLY A 40 -5.48 5.41 0.98
C GLY A 40 -3.99 5.33 1.39
N TYR A 41 -3.32 4.22 1.03
CA TYR A 41 -1.89 4.04 1.27
C TYR A 41 -1.05 4.71 0.19
N ILE A 42 -1.59 4.82 -1.03
CA ILE A 42 -0.92 5.46 -2.18
C ILE A 42 -1.08 6.99 -2.14
N ASP A 43 -2.25 7.51 -1.72
CA ASP A 43 -2.45 8.96 -1.55
C ASP A 43 -2.03 9.51 -0.18
N GLY A 44 -1.67 8.63 0.77
CA GLY A 44 -1.22 9.00 2.10
C GLY A 44 -2.34 9.38 3.07
N THR A 45 -3.62 9.19 2.71
CA THR A 45 -4.75 9.42 3.62
C THR A 45 -4.79 8.43 4.78
N ILE A 46 -4.25 7.22 4.61
CA ILE A 46 -4.09 6.23 5.69
C ILE A 46 -2.66 6.30 6.22
N GLN A 47 -2.48 7.07 7.29
CA GLN A 47 -1.18 7.23 7.94
C GLN A 47 -0.79 6.00 8.76
N LYS A 48 0.52 5.78 8.90
CA LYS A 48 1.07 4.74 9.76
C LYS A 48 0.61 4.97 11.21
N PRO A 49 -0.01 3.97 11.85
CA PRO A 49 -0.40 4.08 13.26
C PRO A 49 0.82 4.35 14.14
N LEU A 50 0.72 5.36 15.01
CA LEU A 50 1.73 5.61 16.03
C LEU A 50 1.60 4.55 17.13
N ILE A 51 2.71 3.92 17.49
CA ILE A 51 2.76 3.03 18.66
C ILE A 51 2.75 3.92 19.89
N SER A 52 1.62 4.00 20.60
CA SER A 52 1.61 4.59 21.93
C SER A 52 2.37 3.65 22.87
N ILE A 53 3.62 3.99 23.18
CA ILE A 53 4.36 3.33 24.27
C ILE A 53 3.68 3.77 25.57
N PRO A 54 3.12 2.84 26.37
CA PRO A 54 2.55 3.22 27.66
C PRO A 54 3.65 3.78 28.56
N ALA A 55 3.33 4.87 29.27
CA ALA A 55 4.24 5.48 30.23
C ALA A 55 4.69 4.45 31.29
N PRO A 56 5.93 4.52 31.82
CA PRO A 56 6.41 3.59 32.83
C PRO A 56 5.52 3.68 34.09
N GLY A 57 4.69 2.66 34.33
CA GLY A 57 3.78 2.62 35.47
C GLY A 57 2.42 1.94 35.23
N ALA A 58 2.05 1.65 33.98
CA ALA A 58 0.84 0.88 33.69
C ALA A 58 1.12 -0.63 33.88
N THR A 59 0.51 -1.23 34.92
CA THR A 59 0.51 -2.68 35.14
C THR A 59 -0.05 -3.41 33.93
N ALA A 60 0.78 -4.24 33.29
CA ALA A 60 0.38 -5.12 32.21
C ALA A 60 -0.45 -6.28 32.74
N GLN A 61 -1.70 -6.42 32.30
CA GLN A 61 -2.40 -7.70 32.32
C GLN A 61 -3.62 -7.69 31.39
N THR A 62 -3.40 -8.07 30.14
CA THR A 62 -4.31 -8.95 29.41
C THR A 62 -3.51 -9.56 28.27
N THR A 63 -3.43 -10.89 28.20
CA THR A 63 -3.10 -11.57 26.94
C THR A 63 -4.17 -11.18 25.94
N ALA A 64 -3.92 -10.13 25.16
CA ALA A 64 -4.82 -9.68 24.12
C ALA A 64 -4.92 -10.79 23.08
N LEU A 65 -6.14 -11.26 22.80
CA LEU A 65 -6.43 -12.00 21.57
C LEU A 65 -5.81 -11.23 20.39
N PRO A 66 -5.32 -11.91 19.33
CA PRO A 66 -4.97 -11.20 18.11
C PRO A 66 -6.14 -10.28 17.73
N PRO A 67 -5.90 -9.00 17.42
CA PRO A 67 -6.97 -8.09 17.04
C PRO A 67 -7.77 -8.73 15.91
N ASP A 68 -9.09 -8.65 16.01
CA ASP A 68 -10.00 -9.13 14.97
C ASP A 68 -9.57 -8.49 13.64
N PRO A 69 -9.41 -9.26 12.54
CA PRO A 69 -8.93 -8.72 11.28
C PRO A 69 -9.74 -7.49 10.88
N THR A 70 -9.06 -6.35 10.80
CA THR A 70 -9.71 -5.09 10.48
C THR A 70 -10.16 -5.16 9.02
N SER A 71 -11.37 -4.69 8.72
CA SER A 71 -11.88 -4.64 7.34
C SER A 71 -10.85 -4.05 6.38
N VAL A 72 -10.77 -4.59 5.16
CA VAL A 72 -9.88 -4.10 4.09
C VAL A 72 -10.14 -2.64 3.75
N TYR A 73 -11.36 -2.16 4.04
CA TYR A 73 -11.78 -0.77 3.85
C TYR A 73 -11.67 0.12 5.10
N SER A 74 -11.12 -0.41 6.20
CA SER A 74 -10.89 0.38 7.40
C SER A 74 -9.81 1.43 7.17
N LEU A 75 -10.08 2.66 7.64
CA LEU A 75 -9.14 3.77 7.61
C LEU A 75 -8.20 3.79 8.83
N THR A 76 -8.42 2.90 9.79
CA THR A 76 -7.64 2.79 11.04
C THR A 76 -7.15 1.35 11.21
N PRO A 77 -6.20 0.89 10.36
CA PRO A 77 -5.61 -0.44 10.50
C PRO A 77 -4.73 -0.53 11.75
N SER A 78 -4.49 -1.75 12.24
CA SER A 78 -3.37 -1.99 13.17
C SER A 78 -2.02 -1.74 12.47
N LEU A 79 -0.93 -1.63 13.25
CA LEU A 79 0.40 -1.41 12.69
C LEU A 79 0.81 -2.54 11.72
N ASP A 80 0.60 -3.80 12.10
CA ASP A 80 1.00 -4.95 11.28
C ASP A 80 0.19 -5.04 9.97
N GLU A 81 -1.10 -4.72 10.03
CA GLU A 81 -1.95 -4.63 8.84
C GLU A 81 -1.56 -3.44 7.96
N TRP A 82 -1.21 -2.31 8.57
CA TRP A 82 -0.72 -1.15 7.82
C TRP A 82 0.54 -1.50 7.04
N ILE A 83 1.51 -2.17 7.67
CA ILE A 83 2.76 -2.59 7.02
C ILE A 83 2.47 -3.54 5.85
N HIS A 84 1.60 -4.54 6.04
CA HIS A 84 1.25 -5.47 4.97
C HIS A 84 0.55 -4.78 3.79
N ARG A 85 -0.39 -3.87 4.07
CA ARG A 85 -1.15 -3.17 3.03
C ARG A 85 -0.30 -2.13 2.31
N ASP A 86 0.58 -1.44 3.02
CA ASP A 86 1.55 -0.51 2.43
C ASP A 86 2.55 -1.26 1.52
N ALA A 87 3.07 -2.41 1.95
CA ALA A 87 3.92 -3.25 1.10
C ALA A 87 3.18 -3.74 -0.16
N PHE A 88 1.89 -4.07 -0.05
CA PHE A 88 1.08 -4.48 -1.19
C PHE A 88 0.79 -3.31 -2.15
N ALA A 89 0.58 -2.11 -1.62
CA ALA A 89 0.45 -0.88 -2.40
C ALA A 89 1.76 -0.52 -3.11
N MET A 90 2.91 -0.69 -2.44
CA MET A 90 4.22 -0.51 -3.06
C MET A 90 4.45 -1.52 -4.19
N ALA A 91 4.10 -2.80 -3.98
CA ALA A 91 4.19 -3.81 -5.03
C ALA A 91 3.30 -3.45 -6.25
N LEU A 92 2.12 -2.88 -6.02
CA LEU A 92 1.25 -2.39 -7.10
C LEU A 92 1.96 -1.31 -7.92
N ILE A 93 2.62 -0.34 -7.28
CA ILE A 93 3.35 0.71 -7.98
C ILE A 93 4.53 0.10 -8.76
N VAL A 94 5.40 -0.64 -8.08
CA VAL A 94 6.66 -1.18 -8.63
C VAL A 94 6.40 -2.10 -9.83
N LEU A 95 5.44 -3.02 -9.73
CA LEU A 95 5.17 -4.00 -10.78
C LEU A 95 4.45 -3.40 -12.00
N ASN A 96 3.87 -2.21 -11.86
CA ASN A 96 3.21 -1.47 -12.93
C ASN A 96 4.11 -0.39 -13.56
N VAL A 97 5.40 -0.38 -13.23
CA VAL A 97 6.43 0.50 -13.79
C VAL A 97 7.51 -0.36 -14.46
N LYS A 98 7.89 -0.06 -15.70
CA LYS A 98 8.86 -0.89 -16.46
C LYS A 98 10.30 -0.79 -15.95
N ASN A 99 10.72 0.41 -15.53
CA ASN A 99 12.07 0.67 -15.03
C ASN A 99 12.00 1.52 -13.73
N PRO A 100 11.56 0.93 -12.61
CA PRO A 100 11.31 1.70 -11.39
C PRO A 100 12.54 2.45 -10.91
N VAL A 101 13.72 1.79 -10.89
CA VAL A 101 14.97 2.42 -10.46
C VAL A 101 15.43 3.51 -11.43
N GLY A 102 15.39 3.25 -12.74
CA GLY A 102 15.81 4.24 -13.74
C GLY A 102 14.86 5.44 -13.88
N LEU A 103 13.62 5.31 -13.40
CA LEU A 103 12.65 6.40 -13.33
C LEU A 103 12.66 7.14 -11.97
N GLY A 104 13.57 6.77 -11.06
CA GLY A 104 13.74 7.48 -9.78
C GLY A 104 12.81 7.05 -8.66
N LEU A 105 12.16 5.88 -8.79
CA LEU A 105 11.24 5.36 -7.76
C LEU A 105 11.99 5.07 -6.45
N LYS A 106 11.52 5.66 -5.35
CA LYS A 106 12.02 5.37 -4.00
C LYS A 106 11.38 4.09 -3.46
N LEU A 107 12.22 3.13 -3.06
CA LEU A 107 11.80 1.80 -2.57
C LEU A 107 12.05 1.60 -1.07
N ASP A 108 12.69 2.56 -0.42
CA ASP A 108 13.09 2.56 0.99
C ASP A 108 12.02 3.13 1.93
N GLY A 109 10.94 3.68 1.36
CA GLY A 109 9.87 4.36 2.08
C GLY A 109 8.51 3.65 1.99
N SER A 110 7.45 4.44 2.21
CA SER A 110 6.06 4.00 2.05
C SER A 110 5.61 4.00 0.59
N ALA A 111 4.48 3.34 0.30
CA ALA A 111 3.87 3.39 -1.03
C ALA A 111 3.53 4.83 -1.47
N PHE A 112 3.16 5.70 -0.52
CA PHE A 112 2.95 7.12 -0.76
C PHE A 112 4.23 7.82 -1.27
N GLU A 113 5.37 7.57 -0.62
CA GLU A 113 6.65 8.18 -1.02
C GLU A 113 7.12 7.66 -2.38
N ALA A 114 6.93 6.37 -2.64
CA ALA A 114 7.18 5.78 -3.96
C ALA A 114 6.32 6.49 -5.03
N MET A 115 5.01 6.65 -4.78
CA MET A 115 4.11 7.34 -5.69
C MET A 115 4.50 8.81 -5.93
N ALA A 116 5.01 9.49 -4.89
CA ALA A 116 5.44 10.88 -4.97
C ALA A 116 6.79 11.07 -5.69
N SER A 117 7.59 10.01 -5.83
CA SER A 117 8.88 10.03 -6.53
C SER A 117 8.81 9.86 -8.05
N LEU A 118 7.65 9.45 -8.58
CA LEU A 118 7.36 9.34 -10.03
C LEU A 118 6.77 10.63 -10.57
#